data_AF-A0A926BH19-F1
#
_entry.id   AF-A0A926BH19-F1
#
_cell.length_a   1.000
_cell.length_b   1.000
_cell.length_c   1.000
_cell.angle_alpha   90.00
_cell.angle_beta   90.00
_cell.angle_gamma   90.00
#
_symmetry.space_group_name_H-M   'P 1'
#
loop_
_entity.id
_entity.type
_entity.pdbx_description
1 polymer ?
#
loop_
_entity_poly.entity_id
_entity_poly.type
_entity_poly.pdbx_seq_one_letter_code
_entity_poly.pdbx_strand_id
1 'polypeptide(L)'
;MSHPYELAPTRPLSFERERGITEVRVQEGLAHVEVRLPGMDIEAERLVLLQAVAEAGLPVLLIKLHPGSVSFALPDTVIAQRAEKLLQDRGYTYAMEPDLALISICAGAMRDLSGVMAGLYDTMDKAGIRVAQTGDSHDALFALIAGTNAEHSATLLRQTFGISEGILPC
;
A
#
# COMPACT_ATOMS: atom_id res chain seq x y z
N MET A 1 42.43 34.53 -19.76
CA MET A 1 41.56 33.65 -18.94
C MET A 1 40.15 34.12 -19.24
N SER A 2 39.18 33.40 -19.79
CA SER A 2 38.89 31.98 -20.08
C SER A 2 37.81 32.04 -21.21
N HIS A 3 37.64 31.12 -22.17
CA HIS A 3 37.18 29.74 -22.04
C HIS A 3 37.24 29.05 -23.43
N PRO A 4 37.71 27.80 -23.52
CA PRO A 4 37.33 26.93 -24.64
C PRO A 4 36.82 25.60 -24.08
N TYR A 5 35.50 25.39 -24.00
CA TYR A 5 34.85 24.06 -24.02
C TYR A 5 33.34 24.27 -24.09
N GLU A 6 32.85 24.51 -25.30
CA GLU A 6 31.42 24.45 -25.61
C GLU A 6 31.13 23.05 -26.15
N LEU A 7 30.53 22.20 -25.30
CA LEU A 7 30.14 20.84 -25.67
C LEU A 7 28.74 20.87 -26.29
N ALA A 8 28.63 20.44 -27.55
CA ALA A 8 27.36 20.27 -28.23
C ALA A 8 26.51 19.20 -27.51
N PRO A 9 25.18 19.36 -27.41
CA PRO A 9 24.33 18.37 -26.77
C PRO A 9 24.20 17.13 -27.65
N THR A 10 24.80 16.02 -27.21
CA THR A 10 24.51 14.70 -27.74
C THR A 10 23.12 14.28 -27.26
N ARG A 11 22.16 14.09 -28.18
CA ARG A 11 20.89 13.44 -27.85
C ARG A 11 21.18 11.97 -27.49
N PRO A 12 20.86 11.49 -26.28
CA PRO A 12 20.87 10.06 -26.05
C PRO A 12 19.72 9.44 -26.84
N LEU A 13 20.06 8.51 -27.74
CA LEU A 13 19.12 7.55 -28.32
C LEU A 13 18.62 6.66 -27.18
N SER A 14 17.46 6.98 -26.59
CA SER A 14 16.84 6.18 -25.54
C SER A 14 16.08 5.00 -26.15
N PHE A 15 16.80 3.93 -26.49
CA PHE A 15 16.21 2.59 -26.59
C PHE A 15 16.44 1.85 -25.27
N GLU A 16 15.89 2.40 -24.19
CA GLU A 16 15.63 1.64 -22.97
C GLU A 16 14.14 1.85 -22.70
N ARG A 17 13.32 0.78 -22.77
CA ARG A 17 12.01 0.85 -22.15
C ARG A 17 12.27 1.26 -20.71
N GLU A 18 11.68 2.36 -20.26
CA GLU A 18 11.82 2.80 -18.87
C GLU A 18 11.59 1.59 -17.96
N ARG A 19 12.59 1.27 -17.14
CA ARG A 19 12.39 0.40 -15.98
C ARG A 19 11.45 1.18 -15.07
N GLY A 20 10.14 0.97 -15.24
CA GLY A 20 9.12 1.85 -14.68
C GLY A 20 7.94 1.07 -14.11
N ILE A 21 6.96 1.83 -13.65
CA ILE A 21 5.70 1.28 -13.16
C ILE A 21 4.93 0.74 -14.36
N THR A 22 4.49 -0.52 -14.26
CA THR A 22 3.85 -1.24 -15.35
C THR A 22 2.35 -1.34 -15.20
N GLU A 23 1.85 -1.24 -13.97
CA GLU A 23 0.45 -1.52 -13.67
C GLU A 23 -0.02 -0.81 -12.39
N VAL A 24 -1.30 -0.47 -12.34
CA VAL A 24 -2.01 -0.08 -11.12
C VAL A 24 -3.22 -1.00 -10.98
N ARG A 25 -3.18 -1.88 -9.96
CA ARG A 25 -4.24 -2.82 -9.62
C ARG A 25 -5.08 -2.29 -8.47
N VAL A 26 -6.36 -2.68 -8.46
CA VAL A 26 -7.31 -2.39 -7.39
C VAL A 26 -7.83 -3.71 -6.84
N GLN A 27 -7.86 -3.83 -5.52
CA GLN A 27 -8.64 -4.85 -4.81
C GLN A 27 -9.55 -4.13 -3.82
N GLU A 28 -10.86 -4.35 -3.91
CA GLU A 28 -11.86 -3.74 -3.01
C GLU A 28 -12.32 -4.72 -1.92
N GLY A 29 -13.07 -4.21 -0.94
CA GLY A 29 -13.69 -5.00 0.10
C GLY A 29 -12.75 -5.35 1.26
N LEU A 30 -11.64 -4.63 1.40
CA LEU A 30 -10.72 -4.82 2.51
C LEU A 30 -11.22 -4.10 3.77
N ALA A 31 -10.75 -4.57 4.91
CA ALA A 31 -10.85 -3.86 6.18
C ALA A 31 -9.45 -3.57 6.74
N HIS A 32 -9.27 -2.43 7.38
CA HIS A 32 -8.10 -2.12 8.20
C HIS A 32 -8.42 -2.37 9.66
N VAL A 33 -7.48 -2.97 10.38
CA VAL A 33 -7.59 -3.21 11.82
C VAL A 33 -6.38 -2.61 12.50
N GLU A 34 -6.60 -1.90 13.60
CA GLU A 34 -5.55 -1.48 14.52
C GLU A 34 -5.87 -1.95 15.94
N VAL A 35 -5.01 -2.82 16.48
CA VAL A 35 -5.14 -3.36 17.84
C VAL A 35 -4.20 -2.59 18.76
N ARG A 36 -4.73 -1.96 19.81
CA ARG A 36 -3.95 -1.28 20.84
C ARG A 36 -3.34 -2.29 21.81
N LEU A 37 -2.06 -2.09 22.14
CA LEU A 37 -1.30 -2.90 23.08
C LEU A 37 -0.94 -2.03 24.30
N PRO A 38 -1.73 -2.08 25.38
CA PRO A 38 -1.62 -1.12 26.48
C PRO A 38 -0.56 -1.48 27.54
N GLY A 39 -0.02 -2.70 27.56
CA GLY A 39 0.84 -3.13 28.65
C GLY A 39 2.31 -2.74 28.48
N MET A 40 3.08 -3.11 29.51
CA MET A 40 4.48 -2.72 29.63
C MET A 40 5.42 -3.61 28.79
N ASP A 41 5.00 -4.83 28.46
CA ASP A 41 5.75 -5.77 27.63
C ASP A 41 5.11 -5.91 26.25
N ILE A 42 5.37 -4.91 25.42
CA ILE A 42 4.80 -4.79 24.07
C ILE A 42 5.20 -5.97 23.17
N GLU A 43 6.42 -6.51 23.30
CA GLU A 43 6.87 -7.61 22.45
C GLU A 43 6.14 -8.93 22.78
N ALA A 44 5.92 -9.20 24.07
CA ALA A 44 5.12 -10.35 24.49
C ALA A 44 3.67 -10.23 24.00
N GLU A 45 3.06 -9.04 24.13
CA GLU A 45 1.69 -8.81 23.65
C GLU A 45 1.56 -8.93 22.12
N ARG A 46 2.54 -8.40 21.36
CA ARG A 46 2.60 -8.59 19.91
C ARG A 46 2.64 -10.07 19.57
N LEU A 47 3.51 -10.84 20.21
CA LEU A 47 3.61 -12.28 19.94
C LEU A 47 2.28 -12.99 20.20
N VAL A 48 1.63 -12.72 21.33
CA VAL A 48 0.32 -13.32 21.67
C VAL A 48 -0.74 -12.96 20.64
N LEU A 49 -0.81 -11.69 20.21
CA LEU A 49 -1.74 -11.26 19.17
C LEU A 49 -1.48 -11.98 17.83
N LEU A 50 -0.21 -12.00 17.38
CA LEU A 50 0.15 -12.64 16.12
C LEU A 50 -0.12 -14.15 16.13
N GLN A 51 0.11 -14.82 17.26
CA GLN A 51 -0.24 -16.22 17.47
C GLN A 51 -1.75 -16.43 17.39
N ALA A 52 -2.55 -15.60 18.07
CA ALA A 52 -4.01 -15.71 18.02
C ALA A 52 -4.56 -15.54 16.59
N VAL A 53 -4.01 -14.58 15.83
CA VAL A 53 -4.36 -14.35 14.41
C VAL A 53 -3.99 -15.56 13.54
N ALA A 54 -2.79 -16.12 13.75
CA ALA A 54 -2.32 -17.30 13.01
C ALA A 54 -3.12 -18.56 13.33
N GLU A 55 -3.40 -18.82 14.61
CA GLU A 55 -4.23 -19.95 15.08
C GLU A 55 -5.65 -19.90 14.52
N ALA A 56 -6.20 -18.70 14.35
CA ALA A 56 -7.51 -18.49 13.73
C ALA A 56 -7.49 -18.64 12.19
N GLY A 57 -6.31 -18.81 11.58
CA GLY A 57 -6.15 -18.93 10.13
C GLY A 57 -6.61 -17.67 9.38
N LEU A 58 -6.36 -16.49 9.95
CA LEU A 58 -6.73 -15.21 9.34
C LEU A 58 -5.60 -14.72 8.41
N PRO A 59 -5.84 -14.61 7.09
CA PRO A 59 -4.87 -14.03 6.17
C PRO A 59 -4.80 -12.51 6.39
N VAL A 60 -3.65 -12.02 6.84
CA VAL A 60 -3.39 -10.58 7.04
C VAL A 60 -2.48 -10.02 5.96
N LEU A 61 -2.72 -8.77 5.59
CA LEU A 61 -1.94 -7.99 4.63
C LEU A 61 -1.37 -6.75 5.31
N LEU A 62 -0.29 -6.18 4.75
CA LEU A 62 0.29 -4.90 5.19
C LEU A 62 0.50 -4.79 6.72
N ILE A 63 1.02 -5.82 7.37
CA ILE A 63 1.21 -5.76 8.81
C ILE A 63 2.24 -4.68 9.20
N LYS A 64 1.89 -3.86 10.20
CA LYS A 64 2.77 -2.84 10.79
C LYS A 64 2.79 -3.02 12.30
N LEU A 65 4.00 -3.07 12.86
CA LEU A 65 4.22 -3.11 14.31
C LEU A 65 4.56 -1.69 14.76
N HIS A 66 3.60 -1.02 15.39
CA HIS A 66 3.78 0.33 15.94
C HIS A 66 4.21 0.26 17.40
N PRO A 67 4.80 1.33 17.98
CA PRO A 67 5.24 1.33 19.37
C PRO A 67 4.18 0.92 20.41
N GLY A 68 2.88 1.17 20.15
CA GLY A 68 1.78 0.82 21.05
C GLY A 68 0.59 0.15 20.39
N SER A 69 0.74 -0.29 19.13
CA SER A 69 -0.33 -0.96 18.39
C SER A 69 0.23 -1.89 17.32
N VAL A 70 -0.62 -2.77 16.81
CA VAL A 70 -0.36 -3.57 15.61
C VAL A 70 -1.49 -3.29 14.65
N SER A 71 -1.17 -2.95 13.41
CA SER A 71 -2.17 -2.78 12.36
C SER A 71 -1.94 -3.73 11.20
N PHE A 72 -3.03 -4.11 10.55
CA PHE A 72 -3.03 -4.97 9.37
C PHE A 72 -4.31 -4.77 8.57
N ALA A 73 -4.30 -5.20 7.31
CA ALA A 73 -5.48 -5.25 6.45
C ALA A 73 -5.98 -6.69 6.29
N LEU A 74 -7.28 -6.84 6.05
CA LEU A 74 -7.97 -8.12 5.83
C LEU A 74 -8.61 -8.09 4.44
N PRO A 75 -8.51 -9.19 3.66
CA PRO A 75 -8.80 -9.18 2.22
C PRO A 75 -10.29 -9.15 1.85
N ASP A 76 -11.19 -9.49 2.78
CA ASP A 76 -12.63 -9.48 2.55
C ASP A 76 -13.45 -9.31 3.85
N THR A 77 -14.75 -9.07 3.71
CA THR A 77 -15.70 -8.83 4.80
C THR A 77 -15.95 -10.06 5.69
N VAL A 78 -15.89 -11.28 5.17
CA VAL A 78 -16.07 -12.50 5.97
C VAL A 78 -14.86 -12.69 6.89
N ILE A 79 -13.66 -12.49 6.37
CA ILE A 79 -12.42 -12.51 7.18
C ILE A 79 -12.43 -11.38 8.20
N ALA A 80 -12.88 -10.17 7.83
CA ALA A 80 -13.03 -9.05 8.76
C ALA A 80 -13.96 -9.40 9.95
N GLN A 81 -15.13 -9.98 9.69
CA GLN A 81 -16.06 -10.41 10.74
C GLN A 81 -15.46 -11.49 11.65
N ARG A 82 -14.71 -12.45 11.08
CA ARG A 82 -14.02 -13.48 11.87
C ARG A 82 -12.92 -12.89 12.75
N ALA A 83 -12.15 -11.94 12.23
CA ALA A 83 -11.13 -11.23 12.98
C ALA A 83 -11.75 -10.39 14.11
N GLU A 84 -12.83 -9.67 13.81
CA GLU A 84 -13.55 -8.88 14.81
C GLU A 84 -14.02 -9.75 15.97
N LYS A 85 -14.65 -10.89 15.67
CA LYS A 85 -15.07 -11.84 16.68
C LYS A 85 -13.90 -12.35 17.53
N LEU A 86 -12.79 -12.73 16.91
CA LEU A 86 -11.58 -13.16 17.63
C LEU A 86 -11.09 -12.07 18.60
N LEU A 87 -11.03 -10.82 18.14
CA LEU A 87 -10.53 -9.71 18.94
C LEU A 87 -11.46 -9.39 20.12
N GLN A 88 -12.78 -9.43 19.90
CA GLN A 88 -13.79 -9.29 20.95
C GLN A 88 -13.71 -10.41 21.98
N ASP A 89 -13.68 -11.67 21.54
CA ASP A 89 -13.64 -12.85 22.41
C ASP A 89 -12.37 -12.87 23.29
N ARG A 90 -11.27 -12.30 22.80
CA ARG A 90 -9.99 -12.19 23.52
C ARG A 90 -9.86 -10.90 24.35
N GLY A 91 -10.83 -9.99 24.28
CA GLY A 91 -10.84 -8.74 25.05
C GLY A 91 -9.85 -7.68 24.56
N TYR A 92 -9.44 -7.71 23.30
CA TYR A 92 -8.58 -6.68 22.72
C TYR A 92 -9.31 -5.35 22.58
N THR A 93 -8.58 -4.25 22.75
CA THR A 93 -9.04 -2.93 22.34
C THR A 93 -8.57 -2.66 20.92
N TYR A 94 -9.49 -2.49 19.98
CA TYR A 94 -9.15 -2.31 18.56
C TYR A 94 -10.06 -1.28 17.88
N ALA A 95 -9.60 -0.78 16.74
CA ALA A 95 -10.40 -0.06 15.76
C ALA A 95 -10.43 -0.88 14.46
N MET A 96 -11.57 -0.87 13.77
CA MET A 96 -11.73 -1.51 12.47
C MET A 96 -12.41 -0.55 11.50
N GLU A 97 -11.79 -0.34 10.35
CA GLU A 97 -12.28 0.50 9.26
C GLU A 97 -12.61 -0.40 8.07
N PRO A 98 -13.90 -0.63 7.77
CA PRO A 98 -14.33 -1.44 6.62
C PRO A 98 -14.32 -0.63 5.32
N ASP A 99 -14.74 -1.27 4.23
CA ASP A 99 -14.98 -0.64 2.93
C ASP A 99 -13.75 0.09 2.36
N LEU A 100 -12.58 -0.53 2.49
CA LEU A 100 -11.34 -0.03 1.94
C LEU A 100 -10.97 -0.75 0.64
N ALA A 101 -10.13 -0.10 -0.15
CA ALA A 101 -9.50 -0.65 -1.34
C ALA A 101 -7.98 -0.60 -1.21
N LEU A 102 -7.33 -1.67 -1.66
CA LEU A 102 -5.90 -1.79 -1.82
C LEU A 102 -5.52 -1.42 -3.26
N ILE A 103 -4.80 -0.31 -3.39
CA ILE A 103 -4.15 0.07 -4.64
C ILE A 103 -2.74 -0.52 -4.64
N SER A 104 -2.39 -1.24 -5.70
CA SER A 104 -1.05 -1.79 -5.91
C SER A 104 -0.42 -1.17 -7.15
N ILE A 105 0.65 -0.40 -6.97
CA ILE A 105 1.47 0.19 -8.02
C ILE A 105 2.60 -0.80 -8.30
N CYS A 106 2.59 -1.49 -9.44
CA CYS A 106 3.51 -2.59 -9.73
C CYS A 106 4.67 -2.15 -10.64
N ALA A 107 5.86 -2.65 -10.36
CA ALA A 107 7.06 -2.47 -11.18
C ALA A 107 7.97 -3.69 -11.05
N GLY A 108 8.67 -4.08 -12.12
CA GLY A 108 9.56 -5.26 -12.09
C GLY A 108 10.74 -5.15 -11.10
N ALA A 109 11.10 -3.92 -10.68
CA ALA A 109 12.13 -3.65 -9.67
C ALA A 109 11.76 -2.39 -8.87
N MET A 110 10.69 -2.45 -8.06
CA MET A 110 10.18 -1.29 -7.31
C MET A 110 11.25 -0.60 -6.44
N ARG A 111 12.19 -1.38 -5.88
CA ARG A 111 13.28 -0.87 -5.04
C ARG A 111 14.28 0.02 -5.76
N ASP A 112 14.39 -0.11 -7.08
CA ASP A 112 15.30 0.70 -7.89
C ASP A 112 14.66 2.05 -8.27
N LEU A 113 13.36 2.21 -8.01
CA LEU A 113 12.61 3.43 -8.34
C LEU A 113 12.61 4.39 -7.16
N SER A 114 13.03 5.63 -7.43
CA SER A 114 12.94 6.73 -6.46
C SER A 114 11.68 7.56 -6.72
N GLY A 115 11.06 8.07 -5.64
CA GLY A 115 9.96 9.03 -5.74
C GLY A 115 8.56 8.44 -5.95
N VAL A 116 8.41 7.11 -6.07
CA VAL A 116 7.07 6.48 -6.25
C VAL A 116 6.13 6.78 -5.08
N MET A 117 6.61 6.64 -3.84
CA MET A 117 5.85 6.99 -2.64
C MET A 117 5.48 8.48 -2.60
N ALA A 118 6.40 9.36 -3.02
CA ALA A 118 6.13 10.80 -3.08
C ALA A 118 5.07 11.12 -4.15
N GLY A 119 5.14 10.48 -5.32
CA GLY A 119 4.13 10.61 -6.37
C GLY A 119 2.76 10.10 -5.94
N LEU A 120 2.71 8.98 -5.19
CA LEU A 120 1.48 8.49 -4.57
C LEU A 120 0.88 9.57 -3.66
N TYR A 121 1.64 10.07 -2.68
CA TYR A 121 1.11 11.04 -1.72
C TYR A 121 0.75 12.38 -2.36
N ASP A 122 1.54 12.89 -3.30
CA ASP A 122 1.22 14.11 -4.07
C ASP A 122 -0.09 13.95 -4.86
N THR A 123 -0.31 12.78 -5.48
CA THR A 123 -1.55 12.47 -6.21
C THR A 123 -2.75 12.42 -5.28
N MET A 124 -2.63 11.74 -4.14
CA MET A 124 -3.72 11.58 -3.18
C MET A 124 -4.08 12.90 -2.49
N ASP A 125 -3.07 13.68 -2.10
CA ASP A 125 -3.24 14.99 -1.45
C ASP A 125 -3.99 15.96 -2.37
N LYS A 126 -3.58 16.07 -3.64
CA LYS A 126 -4.27 16.90 -4.65
C LYS A 126 -5.73 16.50 -4.89
N ALA A 127 -6.05 15.22 -4.71
CA ALA A 127 -7.40 14.70 -4.86
C ALA A 127 -8.21 14.74 -3.55
N GLY A 128 -7.62 15.14 -2.42
CA GLY A 128 -8.27 15.11 -1.11
C GLY A 128 -8.54 13.70 -0.59
N ILE A 129 -7.76 12.71 -1.02
CA ILE A 129 -7.94 11.29 -0.68
C ILE A 129 -7.01 10.93 0.47
N ARG A 130 -7.59 10.49 1.59
CA ARG A 130 -6.80 9.97 2.72
C ARG A 130 -6.23 8.60 2.39
N VAL A 131 -4.94 8.42 2.65
CA VAL A 131 -4.27 7.11 2.69
C VAL A 131 -4.30 6.58 4.12
N ALA A 132 -4.98 5.46 4.35
CA ALA A 132 -5.09 4.83 5.67
C ALA A 132 -3.78 4.14 6.07
N GLN A 133 -3.14 3.46 5.12
CA GLN A 133 -1.87 2.77 5.35
C GLN A 133 -1.13 2.54 4.04
N THR A 134 0.20 2.50 4.09
CA THR A 134 1.04 2.09 2.95
C THR A 134 1.94 0.92 3.29
N GLY A 135 2.41 0.23 2.26
CA GLY A 135 3.48 -0.76 2.35
C GLY A 135 4.12 -0.98 0.99
N ASP A 136 5.08 -1.90 0.94
CA ASP A 136 5.84 -2.19 -0.28
C ASP A 136 6.32 -3.65 -0.27
N SER A 137 6.62 -4.13 -1.47
CA SER A 137 7.29 -5.40 -1.74
C SER A 137 8.47 -5.16 -2.68
N HIS A 138 9.09 -6.23 -3.16
CA HIS A 138 10.14 -6.14 -4.18
C HIS A 138 9.63 -5.58 -5.53
N ASP A 139 8.34 -5.73 -5.81
CA ASP A 139 7.71 -5.49 -7.10
C ASP A 139 6.46 -4.58 -7.04
N ALA A 140 6.08 -4.09 -5.87
CA ALA A 140 4.92 -3.23 -5.73
C ALA A 140 5.01 -2.26 -4.56
N LEU A 141 4.28 -1.16 -4.68
CA LEU A 141 3.95 -0.24 -3.60
C LEU A 141 2.44 -0.29 -3.38
N PHE A 142 2.03 -0.34 -2.12
CA PHE A 142 0.64 -0.51 -1.71
C PHE A 142 0.11 0.73 -0.99
N ALA A 143 -1.14 1.09 -1.27
CA ALA A 143 -1.88 2.09 -0.53
C ALA A 143 -3.28 1.59 -0.22
N LEU A 144 -3.68 1.69 1.04
CA LEU A 144 -5.03 1.42 1.50
C LEU A 144 -5.79 2.74 1.58
N ILE A 145 -6.94 2.82 0.91
CA ILE A 145 -7.77 4.02 0.78
C ILE A 145 -9.24 3.67 0.94
N ALA A 146 -10.11 4.66 1.13
CA ALA A 146 -11.56 4.44 1.09
C ALA A 146 -11.99 3.81 -0.24
N GLY A 147 -12.79 2.74 -0.19
CA GLY A 147 -13.24 1.99 -1.37
C GLY A 147 -14.04 2.84 -2.34
N THR A 148 -14.79 3.83 -1.84
CA THR A 148 -15.50 4.82 -2.68
C THR A 148 -14.57 5.64 -3.59
N ASN A 149 -13.27 5.68 -3.30
CA ASN A 149 -12.26 6.40 -4.07
C ASN A 149 -11.39 5.46 -4.94
N ALA A 150 -11.66 4.15 -4.98
CA ALA A 150 -10.77 3.14 -5.55
C ALA A 150 -10.44 3.38 -7.02
N GLU A 151 -11.46 3.39 -7.89
CA GLU A 151 -11.26 3.60 -9.33
C GLU A 151 -10.73 5.00 -9.64
N HIS A 152 -11.22 6.03 -8.94
CA HIS A 152 -10.72 7.40 -9.13
C HIS A 152 -9.23 7.51 -8.82
N SER A 153 -8.80 6.89 -7.71
CA SER A 153 -7.39 6.84 -7.30
C SER A 153 -6.54 6.07 -8.31
N ALA A 154 -7.05 4.94 -8.80
CA ALA A 154 -6.35 4.15 -9.81
C ALA A 154 -6.15 4.92 -11.11
N THR A 155 -7.19 5.63 -11.59
CA THR A 155 -7.09 6.50 -12.77
C THR A 155 -6.04 7.60 -12.58
N LEU A 156 -6.07 8.31 -11.45
CA LEU A 156 -5.11 9.38 -11.17
C LEU A 156 -3.67 8.85 -11.10
N LEU A 157 -3.46 7.71 -10.45
CA LEU A 157 -2.11 7.11 -10.36
C LEU A 157 -1.61 6.60 -11.72
N ARG A 158 -2.48 6.02 -12.55
CA ARG A 158 -2.13 5.67 -13.93
C ARG A 158 -1.66 6.91 -14.70
N GLN A 159 -2.34 8.04 -14.54
CA GLN A 159 -1.94 9.30 -15.16
C GLN A 159 -0.60 9.83 -14.60
N THR A 160 -0.45 9.87 -13.28
CA THR A 160 0.79 10.30 -12.60
C THR A 160 2.02 9.52 -13.06
N PHE A 161 1.85 8.21 -13.30
CA PHE A 161 2.95 7.33 -13.69
C PHE A 161 2.98 6.99 -15.19
N GLY A 162 2.20 7.69 -16.02
CA GLY A 162 2.25 7.52 -17.47
C GLY A 162 1.79 6.15 -17.99
N ILE A 163 0.95 5.44 -17.24
CA ILE A 163 0.42 4.13 -17.62
C ILE A 163 -0.77 4.35 -18.56
N SER A 164 -0.55 4.18 -19.86
CA SER A 164 -1.64 4.10 -20.84
C SER A 164 -2.43 2.80 -20.63
N GLU A 165 -3.76 2.87 -20.62
CA GLU A 165 -4.62 1.67 -20.64
C GLU A 165 -4.32 0.84 -21.88
N GLY A 166 -3.45 -0.16 -21.73
CA GLY A 166 -3.28 -1.21 -22.69
C GLY A 166 -4.48 -2.13 -22.58
N ILE A 167 -5.30 -2.17 -23.65
CA ILE A 167 -6.26 -3.25 -23.88
C ILE A 167 -5.51 -4.56 -23.70
N LEU A 168 -5.76 -5.28 -22.60
CA LEU A 168 -5.40 -6.69 -22.54
C LEU A 168 -6.29 -7.38 -23.58
N PRO A 169 -5.72 -8.08 -24.58
CA PRO A 169 -6.54 -8.88 -25.48
C PRO A 169 -7.25 -9.96 -24.66
N CYS A 170 -8.52 -10.14 -24.99
CA CYS A 170 -9.46 -11.08 -24.37
C CYS A 170 -8.93 -12.52 -24.33
#